data_AF-A0A8K9XHQ2-F1
#
_entry.id   AF-A0A8K9XHQ2-F1
#
_cell.length_a   1.000
_cell.length_b   1.000
_cell.length_c   1.000
_cell.angle_alpha   90.00
_cell.angle_beta   90.00
_cell.angle_gamma   90.00
#
_symmetry.space_group_name_H-M   'P 1'
#
loop_
_entity.id
_entity.type
_entity.pdbx_description
1 polymer ?
#
loop_
_entity_poly.entity_id
_entity_poly.type
_entity_poly.pdbx_seq_one_letter_code
_entity_poly.pdbx_strand_id
1 'polypeptide(L)'
;MLYVDGMNGVICHIETVQWLYALIGSKFRLVVKTALKLLLVFVEYSESNASLLIEAVTTVDTKRGTQWSNAMEILDEKDGVDTELLVYGMTLINKTLSALPDQDSFYDMVDGLEDQRMEAVAKRFLGRRGTDLDLMEQLNIYEVRHHTHMRTHTHTHTHTHTRYTHTHTHMHTHTHSDTQWHSFG
;
A
#
# COMPACT_ATOMS: atom_id res chain seq x y z
N MET A 1 6.82 20.43 9.87
CA MET A 1 5.83 19.34 10.11
C MET A 1 5.41 19.19 11.57
N LEU A 2 6.23 19.53 12.57
CA LEU A 2 5.86 19.32 13.99
C LEU A 2 4.82 20.31 14.55
N TYR A 3 4.63 21.45 13.89
CA TYR A 3 3.64 22.47 14.27
C TYR A 3 2.48 22.42 13.27
N VAL A 4 1.26 22.65 13.76
CA VAL A 4 0.01 22.61 12.96
C VAL A 4 0.13 23.50 11.72
N ASP A 5 0.56 24.75 11.87
CA ASP A 5 0.74 25.68 10.75
C ASP A 5 1.79 25.20 9.74
N GLY A 6 2.88 24.61 10.25
CA GLY A 6 3.93 24.05 9.42
C GLY A 6 3.53 22.76 8.72
N MET A 7 2.58 21.98 9.25
CA MET A 7 2.02 20.81 8.57
C MET A 7 0.98 21.24 7.53
N ASN A 8 0.09 22.17 7.87
CA ASN A 8 -0.86 22.75 6.94
C ASN A 8 -0.16 23.37 5.73
N GLY A 9 0.98 24.06 5.95
CA GLY A 9 1.81 24.56 4.87
C GLY A 9 2.30 23.46 3.92
N VAL A 10 2.71 22.29 4.43
CA VAL A 10 3.11 21.15 3.59
C VAL A 10 1.91 20.56 2.85
N ILE A 11 0.77 20.40 3.52
CA ILE A 11 -0.47 19.88 2.93
C ILE A 11 -0.91 20.76 1.74
N CYS A 12 -0.78 22.09 1.86
CA CYS A 12 -1.13 23.02 0.79
C CYS A 12 -0.13 23.06 -0.38
N HIS A 13 1.06 22.46 -0.25
CA HIS A 13 2.11 22.51 -1.29
C HIS A 13 2.58 21.09 -1.63
N ILE A 14 1.82 20.42 -2.50
CA ILE A 14 2.06 19.03 -2.89
C ILE A 14 3.45 18.79 -3.49
N GLU A 15 4.06 19.81 -4.09
CA GLU A 15 5.44 19.77 -4.61
C GLU A 15 6.46 19.43 -3.51
N THR A 16 6.16 19.79 -2.26
CA THR A 16 6.99 19.41 -1.10
C THR A 16 6.91 17.91 -0.85
N VAL A 17 5.72 17.32 -0.96
CA VAL A 17 5.50 15.88 -0.78
C VAL A 17 6.12 15.10 -1.95
N GLN A 18 5.96 15.60 -3.17
CA GLN A 18 6.63 15.07 -4.37
C GLN A 18 8.15 15.07 -4.19
N TRP A 19 8.71 16.17 -3.70
CA TRP A 19 10.15 16.27 -3.45
C TRP A 19 10.61 15.29 -2.36
N LEU A 20 9.88 15.18 -1.25
CA LEU A 20 10.18 14.19 -0.20
C LEU A 20 10.15 12.75 -0.73
N TYR A 21 9.17 12.41 -1.57
CA TYR A 21 9.12 11.10 -2.22
C TYR A 21 10.26 10.90 -3.25
N ALA A 22 10.67 11.94 -3.97
CA ALA A 22 11.85 11.85 -4.84
C ALA A 22 13.15 11.61 -4.03
N LEU A 23 13.25 12.17 -2.82
CA LEU A 23 14.43 12.01 -1.95
C LEU A 23 14.60 10.59 -1.42
N ILE A 24 13.56 9.77 -1.35
CA ILE A 24 13.71 8.38 -0.92
C ILE A 24 14.44 7.51 -1.97
N GLY A 25 14.49 7.93 -3.23
CA GLY A 25 15.33 7.32 -4.28
C GLY A 25 16.79 7.81 -4.28
N SER A 26 17.23 8.50 -3.23
CA SER A 26 18.59 9.03 -3.12
C SER A 26 19.63 7.95 -2.82
N LYS A 27 20.85 8.12 -3.31
CA LYS A 27 22.01 7.26 -2.95
C LYS A 27 22.50 7.47 -1.51
N PHE A 28 22.06 8.54 -0.85
CA PHE A 28 22.51 8.88 0.51
C PHE A 28 21.53 8.36 1.56
N ARG A 29 21.89 7.28 2.27
CA ARG A 29 21.02 6.62 3.26
C ARG A 29 20.43 7.55 4.33
N LEU A 30 21.20 8.54 4.80
CA LEU A 30 20.70 9.53 5.76
C LEU A 30 19.57 10.40 5.18
N VAL A 31 19.65 10.75 3.90
CA VAL A 31 18.61 11.51 3.19
C VAL A 31 17.36 10.66 3.05
N VAL A 32 17.52 9.41 2.59
CA VAL A 32 16.42 8.45 2.47
C VAL A 32 15.71 8.25 3.81
N LYS A 33 16.48 7.99 4.88
CA LYS A 33 15.96 7.82 6.25
C LYS A 33 15.15 9.02 6.71
N THR A 34 15.69 10.22 6.48
CA THR A 34 15.03 11.47 6.92
C THR A 34 13.76 11.71 6.12
N ALA A 35 13.79 11.50 4.80
CA ALA A 35 12.62 11.64 3.94
C ALA A 35 11.52 10.64 4.31
N LEU A 36 11.84 9.36 4.52
CA LEU A 36 10.88 8.35 4.98
C LEU A 36 10.22 8.73 6.32
N LYS A 37 11.01 9.20 7.30
CA LYS A 37 10.46 9.66 8.58
C LYS A 37 9.50 10.84 8.41
N LEU A 38 9.83 11.81 7.56
CA LEU A 38 8.96 12.95 7.29
C LEU A 38 7.68 12.54 6.57
N LEU A 39 7.76 11.61 5.61
CA LEU A 39 6.59 11.05 4.92
C LEU A 39 5.70 10.25 5.88
N LEU A 40 6.28 9.49 6.80
CA LEU A 40 5.53 8.79 7.85
C LEU A 40 4.79 9.78 8.76
N VAL A 41 5.48 10.82 9.26
CA VAL A 41 4.86 11.88 10.07
C VAL A 41 3.75 12.59 9.28
N PHE A 42 3.92 12.78 7.97
CA PHE A 42 2.91 13.38 7.10
C PHE A 42 1.66 12.49 7.00
N VAL A 43 1.80 11.20 6.67
CA VAL A 43 0.64 10.28 6.53
C VAL A 43 -0.05 10.04 7.88
N GLU A 44 0.69 10.01 8.99
CA GLU A 44 0.13 9.82 10.33
C GLU A 44 -0.66 11.02 10.84
N TYR A 45 -0.42 12.21 10.30
CA TYR A 45 -1.08 13.43 10.77
C TYR A 45 -2.58 13.47 10.44
N SER A 46 -2.98 12.95 9.28
CA SER A 46 -4.38 12.90 8.86
C SER A 46 -4.57 11.82 7.80
N GLU A 47 -5.68 11.09 7.85
CA GLU A 47 -6.00 10.04 6.87
C GLU A 47 -6.06 10.58 5.43
N SER A 48 -6.54 11.82 5.24
CA SER A 48 -6.59 12.46 3.92
C SER A 48 -5.21 12.72 3.31
N ASN A 49 -4.14 12.72 4.11
CA ASN A 49 -2.78 12.89 3.60
C ASN A 49 -2.30 11.66 2.82
N ALA A 50 -2.92 10.49 3.00
CA ALA A 50 -2.60 9.30 2.21
C ALA A 50 -2.91 9.51 0.72
N SER A 51 -4.07 10.09 0.39
CA SER A 51 -4.43 10.42 -1.00
C SER A 51 -3.47 11.46 -1.60
N LEU A 52 -3.06 12.47 -0.82
CA LEU A 52 -2.07 13.46 -1.26
C LEU A 52 -0.70 12.84 -1.52
N LEU A 53 -0.29 11.87 -0.70
CA LEU A 53 0.95 11.12 -0.93
C LEU A 53 0.86 10.31 -2.22
N ILE A 54 -0.25 9.63 -2.48
CA ILE A 54 -0.44 8.87 -3.73
C ILE A 54 -0.37 9.79 -4.94
N GLU A 55 -1.06 10.93 -4.92
CA GLU A 55 -0.99 11.92 -6.00
C GLU A 55 0.46 12.39 -6.25
N ALA A 56 1.21 12.64 -5.17
CA ALA A 56 2.62 13.00 -5.25
C ALA A 56 3.48 11.87 -5.85
N VAL A 57 3.28 10.63 -5.42
CA VAL A 57 3.97 9.42 -5.93
C VAL A 57 3.70 9.25 -7.42
N THR A 58 2.43 9.28 -7.82
CA THR A 58 2.01 9.14 -9.22
C THR A 58 2.63 10.24 -10.08
N THR A 59 2.67 11.48 -9.59
CA THR A 59 3.30 12.60 -10.31
C THR A 59 4.80 12.38 -10.52
N VAL A 60 5.52 11.95 -9.48
CA VAL A 60 6.97 11.70 -9.56
C VAL A 60 7.28 10.52 -10.48
N ASP A 61 6.50 9.45 -10.40
CA ASP A 61 6.75 8.21 -11.15
C ASP A 61 6.08 8.16 -12.52
N THR A 62 5.35 9.21 -12.93
CA THR A 62 4.67 9.31 -14.25
C THR A 62 5.62 8.95 -15.41
N LYS A 63 6.90 9.31 -15.32
CA LYS A 63 7.91 9.00 -16.36
C LYS A 63 8.29 7.52 -16.44
N ARG A 64 8.13 6.77 -15.35
CA ARG A 64 8.49 5.34 -15.23
C ARG A 64 7.33 4.42 -15.60
N GLY A 65 6.09 4.94 -15.64
CA GLY A 65 4.90 4.15 -15.95
C GLY A 65 4.52 3.15 -14.86
N THR A 66 5.04 3.34 -13.65
CA THR A 66 4.72 2.56 -12.45
C THR A 66 4.55 3.54 -11.28
N GLN A 67 4.10 3.09 -10.12
CA GLN A 67 3.95 3.90 -8.91
C GLN A 67 4.77 3.29 -7.78
N TRP A 68 5.16 4.05 -6.77
CA TRP A 68 5.93 3.53 -5.61
C TRP A 68 7.33 2.97 -5.96
N SER A 69 7.88 3.33 -7.11
CA SER A 69 9.15 2.76 -7.59
C SER A 69 10.35 3.02 -6.69
N ASN A 70 10.44 4.21 -6.10
CA ASN A 70 11.52 4.51 -5.16
C ASN A 70 11.41 3.69 -3.87
N ALA A 71 10.18 3.42 -3.41
CA ALA A 71 9.95 2.57 -2.24
C ALA A 71 10.26 1.10 -2.57
N MET A 72 9.87 0.63 -3.75
CA MET A 72 10.18 -0.71 -4.22
C MET A 72 11.68 -0.93 -4.44
N GLU A 73 12.43 0.06 -4.91
CA GLU A 73 13.90 0.00 -4.99
C GLU A 73 14.54 -0.21 -3.60
N ILE A 74 14.03 0.47 -2.56
CA ILE A 74 14.49 0.26 -1.18
C ILE A 74 14.20 -1.17 -0.74
N LEU A 75 12.98 -1.67 -1.00
CA LEU A 75 12.57 -3.01 -0.57
C LEU A 75 13.28 -4.13 -1.34
N ASP A 76 13.62 -3.93 -2.61
CA ASP A 76 14.33 -4.93 -3.41
C ASP A 76 15.85 -4.96 -3.15
N GLU A 77 16.43 -4.04 -2.37
CA GLU A 77 17.87 -3.92 -2.13
C GLU A 77 18.49 -5.25 -1.61
N LYS A 78 19.53 -5.73 -2.30
CA LYS A 78 20.13 -7.06 -2.08
C LYS A 78 21.36 -7.06 -1.17
N ASP A 79 22.04 -5.92 -1.01
CA ASP A 79 23.33 -5.79 -0.31
C ASP A 79 23.20 -4.98 0.98
N GLY A 80 23.80 -5.44 2.09
CA GLY A 80 24.02 -4.61 3.29
C GLY A 80 22.78 -3.90 3.85
N VAL A 81 21.65 -4.62 3.82
CA VAL A 81 20.29 -4.15 4.11
C VAL A 81 20.24 -3.26 5.36
N ASP A 82 19.85 -2.00 5.19
CA ASP A 82 19.37 -1.19 6.32
C ASP A 82 17.99 -1.71 6.67
N THR A 83 17.89 -2.60 7.64
CA THR A 83 16.59 -3.11 8.01
C THR A 83 15.67 -1.98 8.49
N GLU A 84 16.24 -0.93 9.09
CA GLU A 84 15.48 0.26 9.48
C GLU A 84 14.83 0.97 8.28
N LEU A 85 15.52 1.06 7.14
CA LEU A 85 14.94 1.63 5.91
C LEU A 85 13.87 0.72 5.31
N LEU A 86 14.06 -0.60 5.36
CA LEU A 86 13.04 -1.55 4.93
C LEU A 86 11.77 -1.43 5.78
N VAL A 87 11.93 -1.37 7.10
CA VAL A 87 10.81 -1.19 8.04
C VAL A 87 10.09 0.12 7.74
N TYR A 88 10.81 1.23 7.54
CA TYR A 88 10.17 2.50 7.19
C TYR A 88 9.46 2.48 5.84
N GLY A 89 10.06 1.89 4.80
CA GLY A 89 9.44 1.76 3.48
C GLY A 89 8.17 0.92 3.54
N MET A 90 8.23 -0.24 4.20
CA MET A 90 7.08 -1.12 4.38
C MET A 90 5.99 -0.48 5.24
N THR A 91 6.36 0.20 6.32
CA THR A 91 5.42 0.92 7.19
C THR A 91 4.70 2.04 6.44
N LEU A 92 5.42 2.78 5.59
CA LEU A 92 4.84 3.86 4.79
C LEU A 92 3.77 3.31 3.82
N ILE A 93 4.09 2.22 3.11
CA ILE A 93 3.13 1.52 2.24
C ILE A 93 1.91 1.08 3.03
N ASN A 94 2.11 0.41 4.17
CA ASN A 94 1.02 -0.09 5.00
C ASN A 94 0.10 1.00 5.55
N LYS A 95 0.68 2.11 6.02
CA LYS A 95 -0.11 3.24 6.54
C LYS A 95 -0.90 3.91 5.43
N THR A 96 -0.29 4.07 4.26
CA THR A 96 -0.96 4.67 3.11
C THR A 96 -2.12 3.79 2.65
N LEU A 97 -1.90 2.49 2.46
CA LEU A 97 -2.96 1.53 2.12
C LEU A 97 -4.10 1.51 3.16
N SER A 98 -3.76 1.62 4.45
CA SER A 98 -4.74 1.59 5.53
C SER A 98 -5.62 2.83 5.62
N ALA A 99 -5.18 3.95 5.04
CA ALA A 99 -5.87 5.24 5.10
C ALA A 99 -6.66 5.55 3.82
N LEU A 100 -6.68 4.62 2.86
CA LEU A 100 -7.45 4.78 1.63
C LEU A 100 -8.95 4.65 1.90
N PRO A 101 -9.78 5.58 1.39
CA PRO A 101 -11.21 5.64 1.73
C PRO A 101 -12.07 4.69 0.88
N ASP A 102 -11.58 4.23 -0.27
CA ASP A 102 -12.31 3.43 -1.24
C ASP A 102 -11.48 2.26 -1.80
N GLN A 103 -12.19 1.27 -2.33
CA GLN A 103 -11.59 0.06 -2.88
C GLN A 103 -10.81 0.32 -4.17
N ASP A 104 -11.29 1.23 -5.03
CA ASP A 104 -10.66 1.49 -6.32
C ASP A 104 -9.23 2.01 -6.12
N SER A 105 -9.07 3.02 -5.26
CA SER A 105 -7.76 3.56 -4.88
C SER A 105 -6.85 2.51 -4.23
N PHE A 106 -7.41 1.59 -3.45
CA PHE A 106 -6.66 0.49 -2.83
C PHE A 106 -6.09 -0.45 -3.88
N TYR A 107 -6.90 -0.88 -4.86
CA TYR A 107 -6.45 -1.78 -5.92
C TYR A 107 -5.48 -1.10 -6.88
N ASP A 108 -5.71 0.17 -7.24
CA ASP A 108 -4.76 0.94 -8.06
C ASP A 108 -3.35 0.95 -7.44
N MET A 109 -3.27 1.14 -6.12
CA MET A 109 -2.00 1.11 -5.40
C MET A 109 -1.40 -0.30 -5.30
N VAL A 110 -2.21 -1.32 -4.97
CA VAL A 110 -1.76 -2.72 -4.87
C VAL A 110 -1.24 -3.22 -6.22
N ASP A 111 -1.97 -3.00 -7.30
CA ASP A 111 -1.57 -3.43 -8.64
C ASP A 111 -0.24 -2.79 -9.04
N GLY A 112 -0.03 -1.50 -8.73
CA GLY A 112 1.24 -0.82 -8.95
C GLY A 112 2.43 -1.42 -8.17
N LEU A 113 2.19 -1.97 -6.98
CA LEU A 113 3.20 -2.67 -6.19
C LEU A 113 3.45 -4.08 -6.75
N GLU A 114 2.41 -4.80 -7.16
CA GLU A 114 2.53 -6.15 -7.70
C GLU A 114 3.18 -6.18 -9.09
N ASP A 115 2.97 -5.15 -9.92
CA ASP A 115 3.70 -4.95 -11.19
C ASP A 115 5.22 -4.87 -10.97
N GLN A 116 5.64 -4.46 -9.77
CA GLN A 116 7.03 -4.39 -9.34
C GLN A 116 7.46 -5.59 -8.48
N ARG A 117 6.65 -6.65 -8.46
CA ARG A 117 6.92 -7.94 -7.80
C ARG A 117 6.99 -7.86 -6.28
N MET A 118 6.13 -7.04 -5.67
CA MET A 118 6.01 -6.96 -4.21
C MET A 118 5.81 -8.32 -3.55
N GLU A 119 5.00 -9.21 -4.13
CA GLU A 119 4.86 -10.60 -3.66
C GLU A 119 6.21 -11.34 -3.55
N ALA A 120 7.09 -11.18 -4.54
CA ALA A 120 8.40 -11.84 -4.54
C ALA A 120 9.32 -11.25 -3.47
N VAL A 121 9.25 -9.93 -3.25
CA VAL A 121 9.99 -9.23 -2.19
C VAL A 121 9.53 -9.71 -0.81
N ALA A 122 8.22 -9.77 -0.57
CA ALA A 122 7.65 -10.24 0.70
C ALA A 122 8.06 -11.68 1.02
N LYS A 123 7.86 -12.60 0.06
CA LYS A 123 8.25 -14.02 0.19
C LYS A 123 9.74 -14.20 0.48
N ARG A 124 10.60 -13.37 -0.14
CA ARG A 124 12.05 -13.42 0.08
C ARG A 124 12.41 -13.13 1.54
N PHE A 125 11.80 -12.12 2.15
CA PHE A 125 12.11 -11.75 3.53
C PHE A 125 11.43 -12.68 4.54
N LEU A 126 10.20 -13.12 4.29
CA LEU A 126 9.50 -14.07 5.18
C LEU A 126 10.16 -15.46 5.19
N GLY A 127 10.75 -15.91 4.08
CA GLY A 127 11.47 -17.17 4.00
C GLY A 127 12.91 -17.13 4.52
N ARG A 128 13.47 -15.94 4.81
CA ARG A 128 14.86 -15.78 5.21
C ARG A 128 15.02 -15.92 6.73
N ARG A 129 15.95 -16.79 7.16
CA ARG A 129 16.30 -16.89 8.58
C ARG A 129 17.03 -15.64 9.05
N GLY A 130 16.61 -15.11 10.21
CA GLY A 130 17.21 -13.92 10.81
C GLY A 130 16.73 -12.60 10.24
N THR A 131 15.61 -12.59 9.51
CA THR A 131 14.90 -11.34 9.18
C THR A 131 14.48 -10.65 10.48
N ASP A 132 14.58 -9.33 10.49
CA ASP A 132 14.17 -8.50 11.62
C ASP A 132 12.67 -8.65 11.92
N LEU A 133 12.33 -8.64 13.21
CA LEU A 133 10.97 -8.91 13.67
C LEU A 133 10.01 -7.79 13.24
N ASP A 134 10.43 -6.53 13.29
CA ASP A 134 9.58 -5.39 12.92
C ASP A 134 9.29 -5.43 11.41
N LEU A 135 10.30 -5.79 10.60
CA LEU A 135 10.10 -5.96 9.17
C LEU A 135 9.13 -7.12 8.87
N MET A 136 9.27 -8.26 9.56
CA MET A 136 8.33 -9.38 9.38
C MET A 136 6.91 -9.00 9.79
N GLU A 137 6.73 -8.24 10.86
CA GLU A 137 5.41 -7.73 11.26
C GLU A 137 4.81 -6.86 10.15
N GLN A 138 5.57 -5.90 9.61
CA GLN A 138 5.08 -5.05 8.53
C GLN A 138 4.74 -5.82 7.24
N LEU A 139 5.54 -6.84 6.89
CA LEU A 139 5.24 -7.71 5.75
C LEU A 139 3.98 -8.55 5.97
N ASN A 140 3.80 -9.10 7.16
CA ASN A 140 2.59 -9.85 7.52
C ASN A 140 1.33 -8.97 7.49
N ILE A 141 1.43 -7.71 7.96
CA ILE A 141 0.33 -6.73 7.86
C ILE A 141 -0.06 -6.52 6.40
N TYR A 142 0.92 -6.40 5.50
CA TYR A 142 0.66 -6.26 4.06
C TYR A 142 -0.03 -7.50 3.49
N GLU A 143 0.49 -8.69 3.73
CA GLU A 143 -0.10 -9.94 3.21
C GLU A 143 -1.54 -10.14 3.69
N VAL A 144 -1.80 -9.92 4.99
CA VAL A 144 -3.15 -10.03 5.55
C VAL A 144 -4.08 -9.00 4.88
N ARG A 145 -3.66 -7.73 4.77
CA ARG A 145 -4.49 -6.69 4.16
C ARG A 145 -4.79 -6.99 2.70
N HIS A 146 -3.77 -7.37 1.95
CA HIS A 146 -3.87 -7.78 0.54
C HIS A 146 -4.88 -8.93 0.38
N HIS A 147 -4.72 -10.00 1.14
CA HIS A 147 -5.61 -11.16 1.06
C HIS A 147 -7.03 -10.90 1.55
N THR A 148 -7.23 -10.12 2.62
CA THR A 148 -8.57 -9.79 3.12
C THR A 148 -9.35 -9.01 2.08
N HIS A 149 -8.74 -8.02 1.42
CA HIS A 149 -9.44 -7.20 0.42
C HIS A 149 -9.73 -8.00 -0.86
N MET A 150 -8.79 -8.81 -1.36
CA MET A 150 -9.05 -9.74 -2.47
C MET A 150 -10.18 -10.74 -2.19
N ARG A 151 -10.43 -11.09 -0.91
CA ARG A 151 -11.49 -12.04 -0.53
C ARG A 151 -12.88 -11.41 -0.38
N THR A 152 -13.00 -10.09 -0.40
CA THR A 152 -14.28 -9.38 -0.13
C THR A 152 -15.11 -9.01 -1.38
N HIS A 153 -14.84 -9.62 -2.55
CA HIS A 153 -15.62 -9.31 -3.74
C HIS A 153 -17.09 -9.78 -3.63
N THR A 154 -18.01 -8.81 -3.69
CA THR A 154 -19.45 -9.05 -3.81
C THR A 154 -19.86 -8.85 -5.27
N HIS A 155 -20.13 -9.94 -6.00
CA HIS A 155 -20.72 -9.84 -7.34
C HIS A 155 -22.23 -9.61 -7.24
N THR A 156 -22.72 -8.48 -7.75
CA THR A 156 -24.16 -8.24 -7.94
C THR A 156 -24.53 -8.69 -9.35
N HIS A 157 -25.21 -9.84 -9.49
CA HIS A 157 -25.77 -10.29 -10.76
C HIS A 157 -27.25 -9.87 -10.87
N THR A 158 -27.57 -9.05 -11.87
CA THR A 158 -28.96 -8.76 -12.25
C THR A 158 -29.44 -9.79 -13.28
N HIS A 159 -30.28 -10.73 -12.85
CA HIS A 159 -30.95 -11.65 -13.77
C HIS A 159 -32.32 -11.10 -14.20
N THR A 160 -32.46 -10.75 -15.48
CA THR A 160 -33.76 -10.42 -16.08
C THR A 160 -34.39 -11.68 -16.66
N HIS A 161 -35.41 -12.22 -15.99
CA HIS A 161 -36.25 -13.28 -16.54
C HIS A 161 -37.46 -12.70 -17.27
N THR A 162 -37.51 -12.80 -18.59
CA THR A 162 -38.74 -12.57 -19.38
C THR A 162 -39.51 -13.87 -19.51
N ARG A 163 -40.53 -14.07 -18.68
CA ARG A 163 -41.62 -15.00 -18.98
C ARG A 163 -42.95 -14.26 -18.93
N TYR A 164 -43.84 -14.58 -19.87
CA TYR A 164 -45.18 -14.00 -19.97
C TYR A 164 -45.86 -13.94 -18.59
N THR A 165 -45.86 -12.74 -18.00
CA THR A 165 -46.86 -12.10 -17.12
C THR A 165 -46.34 -11.33 -15.89
N HIS A 166 -45.10 -11.45 -15.39
CA HIS A 166 -44.57 -10.53 -14.36
C HIS A 166 -43.04 -10.38 -14.38
N THR A 167 -42.54 -9.20 -13.99
CA THR A 167 -41.10 -8.89 -13.80
C THR A 167 -40.79 -8.85 -12.30
N HIS A 168 -39.86 -9.68 -11.82
CA HIS A 168 -39.34 -9.63 -10.45
C HIS A 168 -37.84 -9.33 -10.48
N THR A 169 -37.38 -8.42 -9.61
CA THR A 169 -35.97 -8.14 -9.38
C THR A 169 -35.56 -8.79 -8.06
N HIS A 170 -34.59 -9.71 -8.10
CA HIS A 170 -34.00 -10.31 -6.89
C HIS A 170 -32.55 -9.86 -6.74
N MET A 171 -32.18 -9.49 -5.52
CA MET A 171 -30.82 -9.12 -5.11
C MET A 171 -30.26 -10.25 -4.24
N HIS A 172 -29.16 -10.87 -4.67
CA HIS A 172 -28.45 -11.89 -3.89
C HIS A 172 -27.08 -11.36 -3.45
N THR A 173 -26.75 -11.60 -2.18
CA THR A 173 -25.45 -11.26 -1.56
C THR A 173 -24.75 -12.57 -1.21
N HIS A 174 -23.55 -12.79 -1.77
CA HIS A 174 -22.71 -13.95 -1.44
C HIS A 174 -21.47 -13.51 -0.66
N THR A 175 -21.28 -14.08 0.53
CA THR A 175 -20.06 -13.95 1.35
C THR A 175 -19.30 -15.27 1.26
N HIS A 176 -18.08 -15.29 0.71
CA HIS A 176 -17.21 -16.47 0.74
C HIS A 176 -16.32 -16.44 1.98
N SER A 177 -16.59 -17.36 2.92
CA SER A 177 -15.73 -17.66 4.06
C SER A 177 -15.01 -18.98 3.80
N ASP A 178 -13.76 -18.94 3.35
CA ASP A 178 -12.96 -20.16 3.27
C ASP A 178 -12.47 -20.54 4.67
N THR A 179 -13.13 -21.53 5.27
CA THR A 179 -12.59 -22.30 6.40
C THR A 179 -11.41 -23.12 5.89
N GLN A 180 -10.19 -22.63 6.12
CA GLN A 180 -8.99 -23.48 6.01
C GLN A 180 -9.11 -24.61 7.03
N TRP A 181 -9.43 -25.81 6.54
CA TRP A 181 -9.25 -27.04 7.30
C TRP A 181 -7.75 -27.28 7.46
N HIS A 182 -7.22 -27.08 8.66
CA HIS A 182 -5.94 -27.67 9.04
C HIS A 182 -6.11 -29.18 9.07
N SER A 183 -5.56 -29.87 8.07
CA SER A 183 -5.30 -31.31 8.17
C SER A 183 -4.18 -31.51 9.18
N PHE A 184 -4.53 -32.00 10.36
CA PHE A 184 -3.57 -32.64 11.26
C PHE A 184 -3.07 -33.92 10.60
N GLY A 185 -1.75 -33.98 10.37
CA GLY A 185 -0.98 -35.18 10.13
C GLY A 185 0.06 -35.32 11.22
#